data_AF-A0AAU9YQI9-F1
#
_entry.id   AF-A0AAU9YQI9-F1
#
_cell.length_a   1.000
_cell.length_b   1.000
_cell.length_c   1.000
_cell.angle_alpha   90.00
_cell.angle_beta   90.00
_cell.angle_gamma   90.00
#
_symmetry.space_group_name_H-M   'P 1'
#
loop_
_entity.id
_entity.type
_entity.pdbx_description
1 polymer ?
#
loop_
_entity_poly.entity_id
_entity_poly.type
_entity_poly.pdbx_seq_one_letter_code
_entity_poly.pdbx_strand_id
1 'polypeptide(L)'
;MPPVSPFQLLLVFSLAPQLVSGSPKQYFLKYILEPPPCRSEPENCNTFCTLQEECPEKLQCCSAYCGIVCASNKEPVQNTT
;
A
#
# COMPACT_ATOMS: atom_id res chain seq x y z
N MET A 1 -31.86 31.00 12.41
CA MET A 1 -31.29 29.80 11.78
C MET A 1 -32.42 28.80 11.59
N PRO A 2 -32.76 28.42 10.35
CA PRO A 2 -33.87 27.48 10.11
C PRO A 2 -33.51 26.08 10.65
N PRO A 3 -34.45 25.36 11.26
CA PRO A 3 -34.19 24.01 11.76
C PRO A 3 -33.98 23.07 10.58
N VAL A 4 -32.84 22.39 10.56
CA VAL A 4 -32.51 21.40 9.53
C VAL A 4 -33.42 20.19 9.74
N SER A 5 -34.23 19.87 8.74
CA SER A 5 -35.16 18.73 8.79
C SER A 5 -34.37 17.41 8.87
N PRO A 6 -34.78 16.44 9.71
CA PRO A 6 -34.10 15.15 9.85
C PRO A 6 -34.00 14.37 8.53
N PHE A 7 -34.89 14.64 7.57
CA PHE A 7 -34.82 14.08 6.22
C PHE A 7 -33.60 14.53 5.42
N GLN A 8 -33.14 15.76 5.63
CA GLN A 8 -31.94 16.26 4.95
C GLN A 8 -30.67 15.60 5.48
N LEU A 9 -30.65 15.22 6.76
CA LEU A 9 -29.54 14.45 7.34
C LEU A 9 -29.45 13.06 6.73
N LEU A 10 -30.59 12.36 6.57
CA LEU A 10 -30.65 11.03 5.97
C LEU A 10 -30.13 11.01 4.53
N LEU A 11 -30.46 12.02 3.73
CA LEU A 11 -29.97 12.15 2.36
C LEU A 11 -28.43 12.25 2.29
N VAL A 12 -27.82 12.99 3.22
CA VAL A 12 -26.35 13.13 3.30
C VAL A 12 -25.69 11.79 3.65
N PHE A 13 -26.26 11.02 4.57
CA PHE A 13 -25.74 9.69 4.91
C PHE A 13 -25.86 8.69 3.76
N SER A 14 -26.90 8.77 2.92
CA SER A 14 -27.05 7.88 1.76
C SER A 14 -26.12 8.18 0.58
N LEU A 15 -25.67 9.44 0.46
CA LEU A 15 -24.82 9.91 -0.65
C LEU A 15 -23.34 9.98 -0.27
N ALA A 16 -23.02 9.92 1.03
CA ALA A 16 -21.65 9.80 1.47
C ALA A 16 -21.08 8.47 0.93
N PRO A 17 -19.92 8.49 0.23
CA PRO A 17 -19.21 7.27 -0.09
C PRO A 17 -19.09 6.46 1.19
N GLN A 18 -19.62 5.24 1.19
CA GLN A 18 -19.51 4.33 2.32
C GLN A 18 -18.04 4.31 2.72
N LEU A 19 -17.72 4.85 3.92
CA LEU A 19 -16.39 4.70 4.48
C LEU A 19 -16.21 3.19 4.64
N VAL A 20 -15.62 2.56 3.64
CA VAL A 20 -15.13 1.19 3.76
C VAL A 20 -14.24 1.21 4.99
N SER A 21 -14.68 0.45 6.00
CA SER A 21 -14.00 0.31 7.28
C SER A 21 -12.70 -0.44 7.05
N GLY A 22 -11.72 0.22 6.44
CA GLY A 22 -10.33 -0.18 6.51
C GLY A 22 -9.85 0.22 7.88
N SER A 23 -9.92 -0.68 8.86
CA SER A 23 -9.34 -0.42 10.17
C SER A 23 -7.87 -0.03 9.99
N PRO A 24 -7.33 0.98 10.69
CA PRO A 24 -5.89 1.23 10.71
C PRO A 24 -5.11 -0.05 11.02
N LYS A 25 -5.69 -0.97 11.81
CA LYS A 25 -5.14 -2.30 12.08
C LYS A 25 -5.04 -3.18 10.83
N GLN A 26 -6.01 -3.15 9.92
CA GLN A 26 -5.93 -3.88 8.64
C GLN A 26 -4.87 -3.29 7.72
N TYR A 27 -4.73 -1.95 7.70
CA TYR A 27 -3.65 -1.30 6.98
C TYR A 27 -2.29 -1.74 7.56
N PHE A 28 -2.13 -1.65 8.88
CA PHE A 28 -0.91 -2.05 9.58
C PHE A 28 -0.58 -3.54 9.39
N LEU A 29 -1.57 -4.44 9.45
CA LEU A 29 -1.37 -5.88 9.25
C LEU A 29 -0.84 -6.17 7.85
N LYS A 30 -1.41 -5.53 6.83
CA LYS A 30 -1.02 -5.72 5.44
C LYS A 30 0.42 -5.28 5.19
N TYR A 31 0.83 -4.12 5.69
CA TYR A 31 2.15 -3.56 5.43
C TYR A 31 3.26 -4.00 6.40
N ILE A 32 2.93 -4.64 7.53
CA ILE A 32 3.93 -5.27 8.41
C ILE A 32 4.20 -6.72 8.04
N LEU A 33 3.18 -7.46 7.59
CA LEU A 33 3.34 -8.88 7.24
C LEU A 33 3.73 -9.09 5.78
N GLU A 34 3.28 -8.23 4.87
CA GLU A 34 3.65 -8.31 3.46
C GLU A 34 4.54 -7.12 3.07
N PRO A 35 5.68 -7.37 2.42
CA PRO A 35 6.55 -6.31 1.94
C PRO A 35 5.84 -5.48 0.85
N PRO A 36 6.24 -4.20 0.68
CA PRO A 36 5.64 -3.34 -0.34
C PRO A 36 5.76 -3.96 -1.73
N PRO A 37 4.83 -3.68 -2.66
CA PRO A 37 4.96 -4.14 -4.03
C PRO A 37 6.22 -3.56 -4.69
N CYS A 38 6.85 -4.34 -5.56
CA CYS A 38 7.98 -3.87 -6.36
C CYS A 38 7.49 -2.80 -7.36
N ARG A 39 8.19 -1.66 -7.44
CA ARG A 39 7.88 -0.58 -8.41
C ARG A 39 8.14 -1.01 -9.86
N SER A 40 9.13 -1.87 -10.07
CA SER A 40 9.43 -2.48 -11.34
C SER A 40 9.26 -3.99 -11.24
N GLU A 41 8.76 -4.59 -12.31
CA GLU A 41 8.65 -6.03 -12.40
C GLU A 41 10.08 -6.62 -12.44
N PRO A 42 10.39 -7.61 -11.59
CA PRO A 42 11.70 -8.24 -11.62
C PRO A 42 11.94 -8.88 -13.00
N GLU A 43 13.10 -8.63 -13.59
CA GLU A 43 13.49 -9.27 -14.85
C GLU A 43 13.57 -10.79 -14.71
N ASN A 44 13.85 -11.27 -13.50
CA ASN A 44 13.95 -12.69 -13.19
C ASN A 44 13.55 -12.97 -11.73
N CYS A 45 12.80 -14.04 -11.51
CA CYS A 45 12.32 -14.49 -10.19
C CYS A 45 13.24 -15.56 -9.59
N ASN A 46 14.55 -15.32 -9.61
CA ASN A 46 15.53 -16.27 -9.08
C ASN A 46 15.96 -15.94 -7.64
N THR A 47 15.78 -14.70 -7.20
CA THR A 47 16.28 -14.21 -5.92
C THR A 47 15.13 -13.89 -4.98
N PHE A 48 14.63 -14.92 -4.30
CA PHE A 48 13.62 -14.79 -3.26
C PHE A 48 14.22 -14.21 -1.98
N CYS A 49 13.40 -13.52 -1.19
CA CYS A 49 13.81 -12.99 0.11
C CYS A 49 12.67 -13.06 1.13
N THR A 50 13.05 -13.11 2.41
CA THR A 50 12.12 -12.86 3.53
C THR A 50 12.47 -11.58 4.28
N LEU A 51 13.75 -11.26 4.35
CA LEU A 51 14.29 -10.06 5.00
C LEU A 51 15.11 -9.23 3.99
N GLN A 52 15.18 -7.92 4.23
CA GLN A 52 15.94 -6.99 3.39
C GLN A 52 17.45 -7.32 3.34
N GLU A 53 18.01 -7.90 4.41
CA GLU A 53 19.44 -8.21 4.49
C GLU A 53 19.86 -9.41 3.64
N GLU A 54 18.91 -10.20 3.14
CA GLU A 54 19.16 -11.29 2.20
C GLU A 54 19.44 -10.78 0.78
N CYS A 55 19.03 -9.54 0.49
CA CYS A 55 19.19 -8.97 -0.83
C CYS A 55 20.60 -8.40 -1.05
N PRO A 56 21.18 -8.60 -2.25
CA PRO A 56 22.41 -7.93 -2.66
C PRO A 56 22.32 -6.42 -2.51
N GLU A 57 23.48 -5.79 -2.29
CA GLU A 57 23.57 -4.33 -2.19
C GLU A 57 22.86 -3.65 -3.38
N LYS A 58 22.03 -2.65 -3.07
CA LYS A 58 21.19 -1.86 -4.00
C LYS A 58 19.86 -2.50 -4.41
N LEU A 59 19.55 -3.72 -4.00
CA LEU A 59 18.23 -4.33 -4.18
C LEU A 59 17.39 -4.23 -2.90
N GLN A 60 16.08 -4.28 -3.05
CA GLN A 60 15.13 -4.26 -1.96
C GLN A 60 14.21 -5.47 -2.00
N CYS A 61 13.84 -5.96 -0.82
CA CYS A 61 12.89 -7.06 -0.70
C CYS A 61 11.47 -6.52 -0.88
N CYS A 62 10.78 -6.97 -1.92
CA CYS A 62 9.46 -6.48 -2.29
C CYS A 62 8.59 -7.58 -2.90
N SER A 63 7.28 -7.34 -2.94
CA SER A 63 6.30 -8.29 -3.49
C SER A 63 6.13 -8.11 -5.01
N ALA A 64 6.25 -9.19 -5.76
CA ALA A 64 6.09 -9.25 -7.22
C ALA A 64 5.14 -10.40 -7.64
N TYR A 65 4.88 -10.55 -8.94
CA TYR A 65 3.98 -11.58 -9.48
C TYR A 65 4.37 -13.01 -9.09
N CYS A 66 5.66 -13.24 -8.82
CA CYS A 66 6.22 -14.54 -8.46
C CYS A 66 6.43 -14.72 -6.95
N GLY A 67 5.99 -13.76 -6.12
CA GLY A 67 6.17 -13.79 -4.67
C GLY A 67 7.12 -12.69 -4.18
N ILE A 68 7.76 -12.92 -3.03
CA ILE A 68 8.64 -11.95 -2.38
C ILE A 68 10.07 -12.15 -2.90
N VAL A 69 10.59 -11.13 -3.58
CA VAL A 69 11.88 -11.20 -4.29
C VAL A 69 12.71 -9.92 -4.11
N CYS A 70 14.01 -10.04 -4.35
CA CYS A 70 14.91 -8.90 -4.41
C CYS A 70 14.80 -8.22 -5.78
N ALA A 71 14.34 -6.96 -5.80
CA ALA A 71 14.27 -6.17 -7.03
C ALA A 71 14.76 -4.73 -6.81
N SER A 72 14.99 -4.01 -7.90
CA SER A 72 15.35 -2.61 -7.88
C SER A 72 14.15 -1.75 -7.48
N ASN A 73 13.88 -1.62 -6.18
CA ASN A 73 12.72 -0.88 -5.66
C ASN A 73 13.09 0.51 -5.11
N LYS A 74 13.99 1.24 -5.78
CA LYS A 74 14.34 2.60 -5.31
C LYS A 74 13.13 3.52 -5.37
N GLU A 75 12.93 4.30 -4.32
CA GLU A 75 12.05 5.46 -4.43
C GLU A 75 12.59 6.39 -5.52
N PRO A 76 11.73 6.95 -6.39
CA PRO A 76 12.15 8.01 -7.28
C PRO A 76 12.69 9.11 -6.37
N VAL A 77 13.92 9.51 -6.63
CA VAL A 77 14.51 10.69 -6.00
C VAL A 77 13.52 11.82 -6.21
N GLN A 78 12.89 12.29 -5.14
CA GLN A 78 12.16 13.54 -5.20
C GLN A 78 13.20 14.62 -5.47
N ASN A 79 13.39 14.97 -6.74
CA ASN A 79 14.13 16.15 -7.13
C ASN A 79 13.34 17.35 -6.61
N THR A 80 13.55 17.70 -5.35
CA THR A 80 13.14 18.97 -4.78
C THR A 80 14.18 19.99 -5.22
N THR A 81 13.91 20.62 -6.36
CA THR A 81 14.58 21.84 -6.82
C THR A 81 13.73 23.03 -6.47
#